data_AF-B7PHA9-F1
#
_entry.id   AF-B7PHA9-F1
#
_cell.length_a   1.000
_cell.length_b   1.000
_cell.length_c   1.000
_cell.angle_alpha   90.00
_cell.angle_beta   90.00
_cell.angle_gamma   90.00
#
_symmetry.space_group_name_H-M   'P 1'
#
loop_
_entity.id
_entity.type
_entity.pdbx_description
1 polymer ?
#
loop_
_entity_poly.entity_id
_entity_poly.type
_entity_poly.pdbx_seq_one_letter_code
_entity_poly.pdbx_strand_id
1 'polypeptide(L)'
;MSLRVLPLLYINLGGEMMYILNQRLKAQKIALDKAHKVITDIVSTMFNVRFVEELFKPQELYSKKAVRSIFEKLTHASIMRLNAASMDKLYDLMTMVVKYQTFMCSSPGDLLAVTLNHLDAIGSYVATARPVHAQVQTVLGILLKAGSDELSQVLANLTMEQDSGSAENDLLELMDSAN
;
A
#
# COMPACT_ATOMS: atom_id res chain seq x y z
N MET A 1 4.86 -13.22 10.92
CA MET A 1 4.49 -11.82 10.58
C MET A 1 3.43 -11.87 9.49
N SER A 2 2.55 -10.88 9.37
CA SER A 2 1.53 -10.90 8.31
C SER A 2 2.19 -10.74 6.93
N LEU A 3 1.92 -11.69 6.03
CA LEU A 3 2.53 -11.79 4.69
C LEU A 3 1.95 -10.78 3.67
N ARG A 4 0.97 -9.96 4.07
CA ARG A 4 0.24 -9.03 3.18
C ARG A 4 0.41 -7.56 3.56
N VAL A 5 1.33 -7.25 4.48
CA VAL A 5 1.57 -5.87 4.95
C VAL A 5 2.42 -5.06 3.97
N LEU A 6 3.25 -5.73 3.16
CA LEU A 6 4.20 -5.07 2.28
C LEU A 6 3.56 -4.10 1.27
N PRO A 7 2.44 -4.44 0.60
CA PRO A 7 1.74 -3.50 -0.28
C PRO A 7 1.29 -2.21 0.41
N LEU A 8 0.67 -2.33 1.59
CA LEU A 8 0.20 -1.17 2.35
C LEU A 8 1.38 -0.28 2.77
N LEU A 9 2.45 -0.90 3.27
CA LEU A 9 3.66 -0.16 3.65
C LEU A 9 4.27 0.59 2.46
N TYR A 10 4.38 -0.08 1.31
CA TYR A 10 4.94 0.50 0.09
C TYR A 10 4.10 1.67 -0.42
N ILE A 11 2.78 1.49 -0.53
CA ILE A 11 1.86 2.52 -1.03
C ILE A 11 1.87 3.72 -0.08
N ASN A 12 1.82 3.51 1.24
CA ASN A 12 1.82 4.61 2.21
C ASN A 12 3.13 5.39 2.23
N LEU A 13 4.28 4.71 2.19
CA LEU A 13 5.58 5.40 2.04
C LEU A 13 5.67 6.14 0.70
N GLY A 14 5.18 5.54 -0.38
CA GLY A 14 5.10 6.18 -1.69
C GLY A 14 4.20 7.41 -1.69
N GLY A 15 3.05 7.35 -1.05
CA GLY A 15 2.14 8.48 -0.83
C GLY A 15 2.82 9.66 -0.16
N GLU A 16 3.46 9.41 1.00
CA GLU A 16 4.19 10.45 1.72
C GLU A 16 5.36 11.02 0.91
N MET A 17 6.08 10.17 0.17
CA MET A 17 7.10 10.64 -0.77
C MET A 17 6.52 11.61 -1.80
N MET A 18 5.39 11.26 -2.41
CA MET A 18 4.74 12.08 -3.43
C MET A 18 4.22 13.40 -2.85
N TYR A 19 3.66 13.40 -1.63
CA TYR A 19 3.26 14.62 -0.92
C TYR A 19 4.43 15.55 -0.69
N ILE A 20 5.52 15.03 -0.11
CA ILE A 20 6.70 15.82 0.20
C ILE A 20 7.34 16.38 -1.07
N LEU A 21 7.47 15.57 -2.13
CA LEU A 21 8.06 16.01 -3.39
C LEU A 21 7.20 17.06 -4.08
N ASN A 22 5.88 16.86 -4.16
CA ASN A 22 4.96 17.84 -4.76
C ASN A 22 5.00 19.18 -4.03
N GLN A 23 5.00 19.16 -2.69
CA GLN A 23 5.14 20.37 -1.87
C GLN A 23 6.48 21.07 -2.10
N ARG A 24 7.60 20.33 -2.16
CA ARG A 24 8.93 20.89 -2.42
C ARG A 24 9.04 21.52 -3.80
N LEU A 25 8.52 20.87 -4.85
CA LEU A 25 8.50 21.41 -6.21
C LEU A 25 7.72 22.74 -6.27
N LYS A 26 6.56 22.80 -5.60
CA LYS A 26 5.76 24.03 -5.48
C LYS A 26 6.48 25.13 -4.71
N ALA A 27 7.07 24.81 -3.56
CA ALA A 27 7.80 25.77 -2.72
C ALA A 27 9.02 26.37 -3.45
N GLN A 28 9.69 25.58 -4.28
CA GLN A 28 10.81 26.02 -5.12
C GLN A 28 10.36 26.72 -6.41
N LYS A 29 9.05 26.85 -6.65
CA LYS A 29 8.46 27.47 -7.85
C LYS A 29 8.98 26.86 -9.15
N ILE A 30 9.16 25.53 -9.16
CA ILE A 30 9.51 24.80 -10.38
C ILE A 30 8.39 24.99 -11.42
N ALA A 31 8.77 25.21 -12.68
CA ALA A 31 7.83 25.35 -13.78
C ALA A 31 6.87 24.14 -13.84
N LEU A 32 5.58 24.39 -14.08
CA LEU A 32 4.51 23.40 -13.94
C LEU A 32 4.71 22.18 -14.84
N ASP A 33 5.15 22.40 -16.08
CA ASP A 33 5.51 21.37 -17.05
C ASP A 33 6.63 20.45 -16.53
N LYS A 34 7.69 21.04 -15.97
CA LYS A 34 8.80 20.29 -15.40
C LYS A 34 8.40 19.55 -14.13
N ALA A 35 7.60 20.17 -13.26
CA ALA A 35 7.07 19.54 -12.06
C ALA A 35 6.16 18.34 -12.41
N HIS A 36 5.23 18.52 -13.36
CA HIS A 36 4.38 17.44 -13.85
C HIS A 36 5.19 16.30 -14.44
N LYS A 37 6.23 16.59 -15.23
CA LYS A 37 7.12 15.56 -15.76
C LYS A 37 7.81 14.77 -14.66
N VAL A 38 8.40 15.44 -13.66
CA VAL A 38 9.05 14.79 -12.52
C VAL A 38 8.08 13.86 -11.78
N ILE A 39 6.87 14.35 -11.47
CA ILE A 39 5.86 13.57 -10.77
C ILE A 39 5.41 12.38 -11.62
N THR A 40 5.13 12.59 -12.91
CA THR A 40 4.69 11.53 -13.84
C THR A 40 5.74 10.43 -13.98
N ASP A 41 7.02 10.78 -14.11
CA ASP A 41 8.11 9.80 -14.23
C ASP A 41 8.23 8.92 -12.96
N ILE A 42 8.11 9.54 -11.77
CA ILE A 42 8.16 8.81 -10.49
C ILE A 42 6.95 7.88 -10.36
N VAL A 43 5.74 8.39 -10.58
CA VAL A 43 4.49 7.62 -10.43
C VAL A 43 4.44 6.47 -11.43
N SER A 44 4.86 6.70 -12.69
CA SER A 44 4.91 5.65 -13.71
C SER A 44 5.87 4.51 -13.34
N THR A 45 6.98 4.83 -12.66
CA THR A 45 7.94 3.82 -12.20
C THR A 45 7.43 3.11 -10.95
N MET A 46 6.84 3.85 -10.02
CA MET A 46 6.30 3.35 -8.74
C MET A 46 5.13 2.39 -8.93
N PHE A 47 4.23 2.69 -9.87
CA PHE A 47 3.05 1.86 -10.17
C PHE A 47 3.20 1.06 -11.46
N ASN A 48 4.43 0.60 -11.75
CA ASN A 48 4.61 -0.43 -12.75
C ASN A 48 3.79 -1.67 -12.36
N VAL A 49 2.79 -2.02 -13.18
CA VAL A 49 1.79 -3.04 -12.85
C VAL A 49 2.43 -4.38 -12.48
N ARG A 50 3.45 -4.83 -13.24
CA ARG A 50 4.14 -6.10 -12.95
C ARG A 50 4.82 -6.08 -11.59
N PHE A 51 5.49 -4.98 -11.26
CA PHE A 51 6.13 -4.83 -9.95
C PHE A 51 5.11 -4.86 -8.82
N VAL A 52 3.99 -4.15 -9.00
CA VAL A 52 2.92 -4.11 -8.00
C VAL A 52 2.25 -5.48 -7.84
N GLU A 53 1.97 -6.20 -8.91
CA GLU A 53 1.45 -7.57 -8.84
C GLU A 53 2.36 -8.50 -8.02
N GLU A 54 3.68 -8.44 -8.23
CA GLU A 54 4.65 -9.17 -7.41
C GLU A 54 4.66 -8.71 -5.95
N LEU A 55 4.47 -7.41 -5.70
CA LEU A 55 4.40 -6.84 -4.36
C LEU A 55 3.19 -7.38 -3.57
N PHE A 56 2.06 -7.58 -4.24
CA PHE A 56 0.80 -8.07 -3.64
C PHE A 56 0.78 -9.59 -3.39
N LYS A 57 1.78 -10.34 -3.86
CA LYS A 57 1.93 -11.75 -3.47
C LYS A 57 2.27 -11.85 -1.97
N PRO A 58 1.73 -12.86 -1.26
CA PRO A 58 2.11 -13.10 0.13
C PRO A 58 3.62 -13.27 0.27
N GLN A 59 4.27 -12.37 1.00
CA GLN A 59 5.71 -12.37 1.20
C GLN A 59 6.12 -11.66 2.48
N GLU A 60 7.32 -11.99 2.97
CA GLU A 60 7.91 -11.33 4.13
C GLU A 60 8.29 -9.88 3.82
N LEU A 61 8.34 -9.06 4.88
CA LEU A 61 8.73 -7.67 4.75
C LEU A 61 10.19 -7.54 4.31
N TYR A 62 10.45 -6.59 3.42
CA TYR A 62 11.80 -6.22 3.05
C TYR A 62 12.54 -5.58 4.22
N SER A 63 13.86 -5.77 4.25
CA SER A 63 14.71 -5.06 5.23
C SER A 63 14.59 -3.54 5.05
N LYS A 64 14.81 -2.78 6.13
CA LYS A 64 14.84 -1.31 6.09
C LYS A 64 15.76 -0.78 4.99
N LYS A 65 16.92 -1.44 4.79
CA LYS A 65 17.90 -1.07 3.76
C LYS A 65 17.35 -1.31 2.34
N ALA A 66 16.66 -2.43 2.12
CA ALA A 66 16.05 -2.74 0.83
C ALA A 66 14.91 -1.77 0.49
N VAL A 67 13.99 -1.53 1.43
CA VAL A 67 12.91 -0.54 1.26
C VAL A 67 13.47 0.84 0.92
N ARG A 68 14.48 1.29 1.67
CA ARG A 68 15.16 2.56 1.41
C ARG A 68 15.75 2.63 0.00
N SER A 69 16.44 1.57 -0.44
CA SER A 69 17.03 1.52 -1.78
C SER A 69 15.97 1.58 -2.89
N ILE A 70 14.79 0.99 -2.68
CA ILE A 70 13.68 1.10 -3.62
C ILE A 70 13.27 2.57 -3.77
N PHE A 71 13.00 3.28 -2.67
CA PHE A 71 12.58 4.68 -2.74
C PHE A 71 13.65 5.63 -3.28
N GLU A 72 14.93 5.37 -3.00
CA GLU A 72 16.04 6.10 -3.63
C GLU A 72 16.06 5.92 -5.16
N LYS A 73 15.83 4.69 -5.65
CA LYS A 73 15.72 4.45 -7.10
C LYS A 73 14.50 5.14 -7.70
N LEU A 74 13.36 5.16 -6.99
CA LEU A 74 12.14 5.83 -7.45
C LEU A 74 12.33 7.34 -7.61
N THR A 75 12.93 8.02 -6.62
CA THR A 75 13.15 9.47 -6.72
C THR A 75 14.07 9.83 -7.88
N HIS A 76 15.06 8.97 -8.15
CA HIS A 76 16.02 9.12 -9.24
C HIS A 76 15.55 8.59 -10.60
N ALA A 77 14.37 7.99 -10.69
CA ALA A 77 13.75 7.59 -11.96
C ALA A 77 13.39 8.82 -12.82
N SER A 78 13.15 9.96 -12.19
CA SER A 78 12.90 11.23 -12.88
C SER A 78 14.19 11.99 -13.20
N ILE A 79 14.07 13.10 -13.93
CA ILE A 79 15.16 14.06 -14.15
C ILE A 79 15.62 14.76 -12.85
N MET A 80 14.80 14.76 -11.79
CA MET A 80 15.18 15.37 -10.52
C MET A 80 16.36 14.60 -9.88
N ARG A 81 17.28 15.34 -9.27
CA ARG A 81 18.43 14.79 -8.56
C ARG A 81 18.45 15.34 -7.14
N LEU A 82 18.22 14.46 -6.17
CA LEU A 82 18.43 14.74 -4.75
C LEU A 82 19.88 14.41 -4.39
N ASN A 83 20.51 15.22 -3.55
CA ASN A 83 21.77 14.84 -2.91
C ASN A 83 21.51 13.88 -1.74
N ALA A 84 22.56 13.21 -1.24
CA ALA A 84 22.46 12.24 -0.16
C ALA A 84 21.72 12.79 1.07
N ALA A 85 22.10 13.98 1.55
CA ALA A 85 21.46 14.63 2.70
C ALA A 85 19.97 14.93 2.48
N SER A 86 19.57 15.27 1.26
CA SER A 86 18.16 15.53 0.91
C SER A 86 17.35 14.24 0.80
N MET A 87 17.98 13.15 0.33
CA MET A 87 17.40 11.82 0.28
C MET A 87 17.23 11.24 1.69
N ASP A 88 18.20 11.44 2.58
CA ASP A 88 18.09 11.09 4.01
C ASP A 88 16.90 11.76 4.66
N LYS A 89 16.82 13.09 4.56
CA LYS A 89 15.70 13.87 5.10
C LYS A 89 14.36 13.46 4.51
N LEU A 90 14.30 13.15 3.22
CA LEU A 90 13.07 12.68 2.58
C LEU A 90 12.61 11.36 3.21
N TYR A 91 13.50 10.38 3.34
CA TYR A 91 13.17 9.08 3.90
C TYR A 91 12.79 9.16 5.39
N ASP A 92 13.48 9.99 6.17
CA ASP A 92 13.16 10.19 7.58
C ASP A 92 11.76 10.83 7.75
N LEU A 93 11.42 11.84 6.93
CA LEU A 93 10.08 12.44 6.95
C LEU A 93 9.00 11.42 6.56
N MET A 94 9.19 10.69 5.46
CA MET A 94 8.25 9.64 5.02
C MET A 94 7.98 8.62 6.13
N THR A 95 9.05 8.09 6.73
CA THR A 95 8.92 7.07 7.77
C THR A 95 8.34 7.64 9.07
N MET A 96 8.62 8.90 9.40
CA MET A 96 8.05 9.56 10.57
C MET A 96 6.53 9.74 10.40
N VAL A 97 6.08 10.23 9.25
CA VAL A 97 4.64 10.46 9.01
C VAL A 97 3.87 9.15 8.93
N VAL A 98 4.37 8.13 8.21
CA VAL A 98 3.70 6.82 8.16
C VAL A 98 3.62 6.20 9.55
N LYS A 99 4.68 6.26 10.37
CA LYS A 99 4.63 5.77 11.76
C LYS A 99 3.58 6.50 12.58
N TYR A 100 3.50 7.82 12.42
CA TYR A 100 2.51 8.64 13.11
C TYR A 100 1.08 8.28 12.67
N GLN A 101 0.81 8.20 11.36
CA GLN A 101 -0.49 7.79 10.83
C GLN A 101 -0.90 6.41 11.34
N THR A 102 0.01 5.42 11.28
CA THR A 102 -0.26 4.07 11.80
C THR A 102 -0.52 4.08 13.31
N PHE A 103 0.20 4.90 14.09
CA PHE A 103 -0.03 5.03 15.53
C PHE A 103 -1.40 5.64 15.84
N MET A 104 -1.90 6.53 14.99
CA MET A 104 -3.20 7.19 15.15
C MET A 104 -4.38 6.33 14.65
N CYS A 105 -4.13 5.28 13.85
CA CYS A 105 -5.17 4.38 13.38
C CYS A 105 -5.70 3.52 14.55
N SER A 106 -7.00 3.60 14.82
CA SER A 106 -7.68 2.80 15.85
C SER A 106 -8.24 1.49 15.29
N SER A 107 -8.40 1.41 13.97
CA SER A 107 -8.86 0.22 13.25
C SER A 107 -8.00 -0.07 12.01
N PRO A 108 -7.99 -1.32 11.51
CA PRO A 108 -7.40 -1.64 10.21
C PRO A 108 -8.04 -0.86 9.05
N GLY A 109 -9.33 -0.51 9.18
CA GLY A 109 -10.05 0.32 8.21
C GLY A 109 -9.46 1.72 8.09
N ASP A 110 -8.97 2.30 9.19
CA ASP A 110 -8.33 3.63 9.18
C ASP A 110 -7.04 3.60 8.36
N LEU A 111 -6.23 2.55 8.51
CA LEU A 111 -5.00 2.37 7.74
C LEU A 111 -5.29 2.17 6.24
N LEU A 112 -6.36 1.44 5.92
CA LEU A 112 -6.81 1.32 4.53
C LEU A 112 -7.27 2.67 3.98
N ALA A 113 -8.01 3.46 4.76
CA ALA A 113 -8.44 4.80 4.37
C ALA A 113 -7.24 5.73 4.08
N VAL A 114 -6.20 5.69 4.92
CA VAL A 114 -4.92 6.40 4.65
C VAL A 114 -4.32 5.95 3.31
N THR A 115 -4.30 4.64 3.05
CA THR A 115 -3.77 4.07 1.81
C THR A 115 -4.57 4.52 0.58
N LEU A 116 -5.91 4.54 0.70
CA LEU A 116 -6.80 5.02 -0.37
C LEU A 116 -6.65 6.51 -0.63
N ASN A 117 -6.50 7.33 0.43
CA ASN A 117 -6.22 8.75 0.31
C ASN A 117 -4.91 9.02 -0.44
N HIS A 118 -3.86 8.23 -0.18
CA HIS A 118 -2.62 8.32 -0.94
C HIS A 118 -2.81 7.99 -2.43
N LEU A 119 -3.54 6.93 -2.75
CA LEU A 119 -3.81 6.54 -4.14
C LEU A 119 -4.64 7.60 -4.88
N ASP A 120 -5.69 8.13 -4.25
CA ASP A 120 -6.53 9.18 -4.82
C ASP A 120 -5.72 10.45 -5.11
N ALA A 121 -4.95 10.92 -4.12
CA ALA A 121 -4.14 12.10 -4.30
C ALA A 121 -3.04 11.92 -5.35
N ILE A 122 -2.37 10.76 -5.41
CA ILE A 122 -1.41 10.48 -6.47
C ILE A 122 -2.09 10.43 -7.84
N GLY A 123 -3.28 9.81 -7.93
CA GLY A 123 -4.10 9.81 -9.14
C GLY A 123 -4.38 11.24 -9.62
N SER A 124 -4.74 12.14 -8.72
CA SER A 124 -4.96 13.57 -9.04
C SER A 124 -3.73 14.26 -9.64
N TYR A 125 -2.51 13.87 -9.22
CA TYR A 125 -1.28 14.48 -9.71
C TYR A 125 -0.95 14.09 -11.16
N VAL A 126 -1.45 12.94 -11.61
CA VAL A 126 -1.20 12.40 -12.95
C VAL A 126 -2.47 12.35 -13.81
N ALA A 127 -3.54 13.05 -13.40
CA ALA A 127 -4.84 13.00 -14.07
C ALA A 127 -4.78 13.34 -15.57
N THR A 128 -3.84 14.20 -15.98
CA THR A 128 -3.62 14.58 -17.38
C THR A 128 -2.79 13.55 -18.17
N ALA A 129 -2.00 12.72 -17.49
CA ALA A 129 -1.18 11.67 -18.07
C ALA A 129 -1.96 10.33 -18.09
N ARG A 130 -2.90 10.20 -19.03
CA ARG A 130 -3.84 9.07 -19.12
C ARG A 130 -3.22 7.67 -18.89
N PRO A 131 -2.06 7.30 -19.50
CA PRO A 131 -1.48 5.98 -19.28
C PRO A 131 -1.05 5.74 -17.84
N VAL A 132 -0.48 6.75 -17.18
CA VAL A 132 0.01 6.65 -15.79
C VAL A 132 -1.16 6.72 -14.82
N HIS A 133 -2.16 7.56 -15.09
CA HIS A 133 -3.41 7.55 -14.32
C HIS A 133 -4.09 6.18 -14.35
N ALA A 134 -4.16 5.54 -15.52
CA ALA A 134 -4.70 4.18 -15.63
C ALA A 134 -3.93 3.16 -14.80
N GLN A 135 -2.59 3.29 -14.68
CA GLN A 135 -1.80 2.44 -13.79
C GLN A 135 -2.20 2.60 -12.32
N VAL A 136 -2.39 3.83 -11.84
CA VAL A 136 -2.86 4.10 -10.47
C VAL A 136 -4.22 3.43 -10.23
N GLN A 137 -5.14 3.54 -11.19
CA GLN A 137 -6.46 2.90 -11.11
C GLN A 137 -6.38 1.38 -11.10
N THR A 138 -5.48 0.78 -11.88
CA THR A 138 -5.22 -0.67 -11.84
C THR A 138 -4.73 -1.10 -10.46
N VAL A 139 -3.81 -0.36 -9.86
CA VAL A 139 -3.30 -0.64 -8.50
C VAL A 139 -4.40 -0.53 -7.45
N LEU A 140 -5.27 0.49 -7.55
CA LEU A 140 -6.46 0.61 -6.71
C LEU A 140 -7.37 -0.61 -6.86
N GLY A 141 -7.62 -1.07 -8.09
CA GLY A 141 -8.40 -2.28 -8.37
C GLY A 141 -7.79 -3.54 -7.74
N ILE A 142 -6.47 -3.71 -7.83
CA ILE A 142 -5.74 -4.82 -7.19
C ILE A 142 -5.90 -4.77 -5.67
N LEU A 143 -5.77 -3.58 -5.06
CA LEU A 143 -5.93 -3.39 -3.61
C LEU A 143 -7.34 -3.76 -3.14
N LEU A 144 -8.38 -3.27 -3.84
CA LEU A 144 -9.77 -3.54 -3.48
C LEU A 144 -10.11 -5.02 -3.65
N LYS A 145 -9.64 -5.66 -4.73
CA LYS A 145 -9.83 -7.09 -4.96
C LYS A 145 -9.14 -7.94 -3.89
N ALA A 146 -7.90 -7.60 -3.52
CA ALA A 146 -7.19 -8.30 -2.45
C ALA A 146 -7.96 -8.24 -1.12
N GLY A 147 -8.58 -7.09 -0.79
CA GLY A 147 -9.43 -6.95 0.39
C GLY A 147 -10.73 -7.74 0.33
N SER A 148 -11.40 -7.80 -0.83
CA SER A 148 -12.63 -8.57 -1.00
C SER A 148 -12.40 -10.08 -0.92
N ASP A 149 -11.29 -10.56 -1.48
CA ASP A 149 -10.93 -11.98 -1.46
C ASP A 149 -10.65 -12.43 -0.01
N GLU A 150 -10.02 -11.58 0.79
CA GLU A 150 -9.72 -11.84 2.20
C GLU A 150 -11.00 -11.89 3.07
N LEU A 151 -11.92 -10.95 2.87
CA LEU A 151 -13.24 -11.00 3.51
C LEU A 151 -14.01 -12.28 3.13
N SER A 152 -13.98 -12.65 1.85
CA SER A 152 -14.64 -13.87 1.37
C SER A 152 -14.05 -15.13 2.01
N GLN A 153 -12.73 -15.17 2.20
CA GLN A 153 -12.06 -16.30 2.83
C GLN A 153 -12.33 -16.39 4.34
N VAL A 154 -12.40 -15.25 5.04
CA VAL A 154 -12.80 -15.21 6.46
C VAL A 154 -14.24 -15.70 6.62
N LEU A 155 -15.16 -15.25 5.77
CA LEU A 155 -16.54 -15.71 5.79
C LEU A 155 -16.65 -17.21 5.52
N ALA A 156 -15.90 -17.73 4.54
CA ALA A 156 -15.86 -19.16 4.23
C ALA A 156 -15.37 -20.01 5.42
N ASN A 157 -14.32 -19.55 6.11
CA ASN A 157 -13.80 -20.24 7.30
C ASN A 157 -14.81 -20.24 8.45
N LEU A 158 -15.52 -19.12 8.67
CA LEU A 158 -16.57 -19.02 9.70
C LEU A 158 -17.77 -19.92 9.39
N THR A 159 -18.14 -20.09 8.12
CA THR A 159 -19.22 -21.01 7.72
C THR A 159 -18.81 -22.48 7.84
N MET A 160 -17.52 -22.81 7.62
CA MET A 160 -17.01 -24.17 7.76
C MET A 160 -16.88 -24.60 9.23
N GLU A 161 -16.52 -23.68 10.14
CA GLU A 161 -16.49 -23.96 11.58
C GLU A 161 -17.89 -24.24 12.15
N GLN A 162 -18.94 -23.59 11.61
CA GLN A 162 -20.34 -23.83 12.02
C GLN A 162 -20.88 -25.20 11.58
N ASP A 163 -20.35 -25.78 10.50
CA ASP A 163 -20.77 -27.11 9.99
C ASP A 163 -20.00 -28.27 10.67
N SER A 164 -18.92 -27.95 11.41
CA SER A 164 -18.08 -28.93 12.11
C SER A 164 -18.35 -29.10 13.61
N GLY A 165 -19.37 -28.42 14.17
CA GLY A 165 -19.81 -28.65 15.55
C GLY A 165 -20.52 -30.01 15.64
N SER A 166 -19.85 -31.12 15.92
CA SER A 166 -19.57 -31.70 17.25
C SER A 166 -20.75 -31.74 18.24
N ALA A 167 -21.77 -30.89 18.13
CA ALA A 167 -22.91 -30.91 19.03
C ALA A 167 -23.88 -32.08 18.76
N GLU A 168 -23.92 -32.61 17.54
CA GLU A 168 -24.82 -33.72 17.19
C GLU A 168 -24.20 -35.10 17.52
N ASN A 169 -22.88 -35.25 17.35
CA ASN A 169 -22.18 -36.49 17.72
C ASN A 169 -21.94 -36.62 19.23
N ASP A 170 -21.66 -35.52 19.94
CA ASP A 170 -21.46 -35.57 21.40
C ASP A 170 -22.78 -35.84 22.15
N LEU A 171 -23.93 -35.40 21.60
CA LEU A 171 -25.26 -35.74 22.13
C LEU A 171 -25.64 -37.19 21.86
N LEU A 172 -25.30 -37.74 20.68
CA LEU A 172 -25.53 -39.14 20.35
C LEU A 172 -24.64 -40.08 21.19
N GLU A 173 -23.37 -39.75 21.42
CA GLU A 173 -22.49 -40.52 22.32
C GLU A 173 -22.94 -40.45 23.79
N LEU A 174 -23.44 -39.29 24.26
CA LEU A 174 -24.01 -39.17 25.61
C LEU A 174 -25.30 -39.99 25.77
N MET A 175 -26.13 -40.07 24.73
CA MET A 175 -27.35 -40.88 24.73
C MET A 175 -27.08 -42.39 24.64
N ASP A 176 -26.03 -42.81 23.92
CA ASP A 176 -25.61 -44.22 23.83
C ASP A 176 -24.86 -44.71 25.08
N SER A 177 -24.28 -43.81 25.89
CA SER A 177 -23.64 -44.17 27.16
C SER A 177 -24.61 -44.33 28.35
N ALA A 178 -25.90 -44.03 28.14
CA ALA A 178 -26.94 -44.05 29.17
C ALA A 178 -27.85 -45.30 29.14
N ASN A 179 -27.54 -46.29 28.30
CA ASN A 179 -28.21 -47.60 28.22
C ASN A 179 -27.26 -48.73 28.61
#